data_AF-A0A428Q672-F1
#
_entry.id   AF-A0A428Q672-F1
#
_cell.length_a   1.000
_cell.length_b   1.000
_cell.length_c   1.000
_cell.angle_alpha   90.00
_cell.angle_beta   90.00
_cell.angle_gamma   90.00
#
_symmetry.space_group_name_H-M   'P 1'
#
loop_
_entity.id
_entity.type
_entity.pdbx_description
1 polymer ?
#
loop_
_entity_poly.entity_id
_entity_poly.type
_entity_poly.pdbx_seq_one_letter_code
_entity_poly.pdbx_strand_id
1 'polypeptide(L)'
;MYQLPFKLDQPSLLHDSALLNGEWVQSQSGETFEIEDTGTGKTLATCPTNKVVDVDAYVKTSHEAFSNTLALADLALRAGVLPGVFSVITTDNDNTPDVSESLCKHPLVRKVTFTCSMAVGKLIARHCADGLKKVTLELGGNCPFIVFDDGDLE
;
A
#
# COMPACT_ATOMS: atom_id res chain seq x y z
N MET A 1 -10.59 -19.63 23.62
CA MET A 1 -10.91 -19.84 22.20
C MET A 1 -12.42 -19.72 22.07
N TYR A 2 -12.92 -18.64 21.47
CA TYR A 2 -14.35 -18.36 21.35
C TYR A 2 -15.01 -19.37 20.41
N GLN A 3 -16.24 -19.78 20.71
CA GLN A 3 -16.97 -20.74 19.89
C GLN A 3 -17.79 -19.98 18.84
N LEU A 4 -17.31 -19.98 17.60
CA LEU A 4 -18.03 -19.39 16.48
C LEU A 4 -19.42 -20.04 16.35
N PRO A 5 -20.48 -19.26 16.01
CA PRO A 5 -21.82 -19.81 15.82
C PRO A 5 -21.95 -20.66 14.55
N PHE A 6 -20.89 -20.76 13.76
CA PHE A 6 -20.78 -21.54 12.53
C PHE A 6 -19.40 -22.18 12.43
N LYS A 7 -19.26 -23.14 11.52
CA LYS A 7 -17.98 -23.78 11.20
C LYS A 7 -17.35 -23.07 10.00
N LEU A 8 -16.12 -22.61 10.12
CA LEU A 8 -15.34 -22.10 8.98
C LEU A 8 -14.86 -23.26 8.11
N ASP A 9 -15.00 -23.11 6.79
CA ASP A 9 -14.42 -24.05 5.83
C ASP A 9 -12.89 -23.97 5.82
N GLN A 10 -12.34 -22.79 6.10
CA GLN A 10 -10.91 -22.55 6.29
C GLN A 10 -10.66 -21.86 7.64
N PRO A 11 -10.52 -22.63 8.74
CA PRO A 11 -10.28 -22.07 10.08
C PRO A 11 -9.01 -21.23 10.18
N SER A 12 -8.03 -21.47 9.30
CA SER A 12 -6.77 -20.73 9.24
C SER A 12 -6.91 -19.27 8.80
N LEU A 13 -8.08 -18.83 8.36
CA LEU A 13 -8.32 -17.42 8.00
C LEU A 13 -8.63 -16.55 9.23
N LEU A 14 -9.01 -17.16 10.36
CA LEU A 14 -9.32 -16.43 11.58
C LEU A 14 -8.06 -16.32 12.44
N HIS A 15 -7.61 -15.08 12.66
CA HIS A 15 -6.48 -14.76 13.51
C HIS A 15 -6.90 -13.81 14.64
N ASP A 16 -6.36 -14.04 15.84
CA ASP A 16 -6.52 -13.21 17.04
C ASP A 16 -5.28 -12.33 17.31
N SER A 17 -4.54 -12.04 16.24
CA SER A 17 -3.24 -11.36 16.24
C SER A 17 -3.18 -10.35 15.09
N ALA A 18 -2.23 -9.42 15.17
CA ALA A 18 -1.93 -8.50 14.09
C ALA A 18 -0.83 -9.09 13.19
N LEU A 19 -0.74 -8.63 11.93
CA LEU A 19 0.27 -9.10 11.00
C LEU A 19 1.44 -8.10 10.92
N LEU A 20 2.62 -8.48 11.39
CA LEU A 20 3.85 -7.69 11.35
C LEU A 20 4.92 -8.47 10.57
N ASN A 21 5.42 -7.89 9.47
CA ASN A 21 6.50 -8.46 8.66
C ASN A 21 6.29 -9.94 8.25
N GLY A 22 5.04 -10.31 7.92
CA GLY A 22 4.68 -11.67 7.51
C GLY A 22 4.43 -12.65 8.66
N GLU A 23 4.54 -12.19 9.91
CA GLU A 23 4.27 -12.99 11.10
C GLU A 23 3.06 -12.47 11.87
N TRP A 24 2.31 -13.39 12.47
CA TRP A 24 1.20 -13.07 13.35
C TRP A 24 1.71 -12.78 14.76
N VAL A 25 1.52 -11.55 15.24
CA VAL A 25 2.06 -11.04 16.50
C VAL A 25 0.99 -10.46 17.41
N GLN A 26 1.27 -10.45 18.71
CA GLN A 26 0.46 -9.72 19.71
C GLN A 26 0.98 -8.30 19.88
N SER A 27 0.15 -7.39 20.41
CA SER A 27 0.61 -6.03 20.75
C SER A 27 1.64 -6.09 21.90
N GLN A 28 2.55 -5.13 21.96
CA GLN A 28 3.52 -5.04 23.06
C GLN A 28 2.84 -4.82 24.41
N SER A 29 1.64 -4.22 24.43
CA SER A 29 0.87 -4.05 25.66
C SER A 29 0.22 -5.36 26.15
N GLY A 30 0.03 -6.34 25.27
CA GLY A 30 -0.75 -7.55 25.56
C GLY A 30 -2.25 -7.32 25.73
N GLU A 31 -2.72 -6.08 25.64
CA GLU A 31 -4.15 -5.77 25.70
C GLU A 31 -4.87 -6.20 24.43
N THR A 32 -6.12 -6.61 24.58
CA THR A 32 -7.01 -7.00 23.48
C THR A 32 -8.35 -6.30 23.63
N PHE A 33 -9.11 -6.24 22.54
CA PHE A 33 -10.50 -5.83 22.54
C PHE A 33 -11.37 -6.90 21.89
N GLU A 34 -12.63 -6.96 22.32
CA GLU A 34 -13.61 -7.91 21.83
C GLU A 34 -14.27 -7.41 20.54
N ILE A 35 -14.38 -8.30 19.55
CA ILE A 35 -15.18 -8.10 18.35
C ILE A 35 -16.55 -8.72 18.61
N GLU A 36 -17.58 -7.89 18.66
CA GLU A 36 -18.95 -8.31 18.93
C GLU A 36 -19.75 -8.53 17.63
N ASP A 37 -20.56 -9.59 17.60
CA ASP A 37 -21.62 -9.75 16.63
C ASP A 37 -22.80 -8.84 16.97
N THR A 38 -22.93 -7.72 16.24
CA THR A 38 -24.05 -6.78 16.42
C THR A 38 -25.45 -7.40 16.29
N GLY A 39 -25.59 -8.56 15.64
CA GLY A 39 -26.86 -9.28 15.53
C GLY A 39 -27.24 -10.09 16.77
N THR A 40 -26.26 -10.51 17.57
CA THR A 40 -26.49 -11.39 18.74
C THR A 40 -26.00 -10.83 20.06
N GLY A 41 -25.22 -9.74 20.04
CA GLY A 41 -24.59 -9.15 21.22
C GLY A 41 -23.48 -10.01 21.84
N LYS A 42 -23.01 -11.03 21.11
CA LYS A 42 -21.99 -11.99 21.60
C LYS A 42 -20.64 -11.68 20.99
N THR A 43 -19.60 -11.87 21.78
CA THR A 43 -18.21 -11.79 21.31
C THR A 43 -17.90 -12.90 20.30
N LEU A 44 -17.49 -12.51 19.10
CA LEU A 44 -17.06 -13.37 18.00
C LEU A 44 -15.58 -13.73 18.10
N ALA A 45 -14.74 -12.74 18.38
CA ALA A 45 -13.28 -12.87 18.40
C ALA A 45 -12.65 -11.79 19.29
N THR A 46 -11.34 -11.89 19.49
CA THR A 46 -10.53 -10.86 20.13
C THR A 46 -9.41 -10.44 19.19
N CYS A 47 -9.07 -9.15 19.20
CA CYS A 47 -7.92 -8.63 18.47
C CYS A 47 -7.01 -7.83 19.41
N PRO A 48 -5.69 -7.79 19.12
CA PRO A 48 -4.76 -7.02 19.93
C PRO A 48 -5.01 -5.51 19.79
N THR A 49 -4.97 -4.82 20.92
CA THR A 49 -4.98 -3.36 20.99
C THR A 49 -3.55 -2.86 20.76
N ASN A 50 -3.20 -2.60 19.50
CA ASN A 50 -1.91 -1.99 19.16
C ASN A 50 -1.91 -0.53 19.59
N LYS A 51 -0.85 -0.10 20.30
CA LYS A 51 -0.67 1.26 20.80
C LYS A 51 0.43 1.97 20.02
N VAL A 52 0.68 3.25 20.35
CA VAL A 52 1.73 4.06 19.72
C VAL A 52 3.10 3.35 19.72
N VAL A 53 3.41 2.61 20.79
CA VAL A 53 4.67 1.84 20.92
C VAL A 53 4.83 0.74 19.86
N ASP A 54 3.75 0.23 19.29
CA ASP A 54 3.78 -0.83 18.29
C ASP A 54 4.10 -0.29 16.89
N VAL A 55 3.76 0.97 16.60
CA VAL A 55 3.76 1.56 15.26
C VAL A 55 5.14 1.54 14.60
N ASP A 56 6.20 1.85 15.35
CA ASP A 56 7.57 1.99 14.81
C ASP A 56 8.06 0.70 14.13
N ALA A 57 7.71 -0.47 14.67
CA ALA A 57 8.07 -1.76 14.09
C ALA A 57 7.38 -1.99 12.73
N TYR A 58 6.10 -1.65 12.61
CA TYR A 58 5.37 -1.74 11.33
C TYR A 58 5.94 -0.79 10.29
N VAL A 59 6.28 0.45 10.69
CA VAL A 59 6.83 1.45 9.77
C VAL A 59 8.22 1.05 9.28
N LYS A 60 9.12 0.62 10.17
CA LYS A 60 10.48 0.21 9.81
C LYS A 60 10.48 -1.00 8.87
N THR A 61 9.73 -2.05 9.22
CA THR A 61 9.65 -3.26 8.39
C THR A 61 9.01 -2.98 7.02
N SER A 62 8.00 -2.10 6.98
CA SER A 62 7.42 -1.64 5.71
C SER A 62 8.43 -0.86 4.87
N HIS A 63 9.23 0.02 5.48
CA HIS A 63 10.27 0.79 4.80
C HIS A 63 11.38 -0.11 4.23
N GLU A 64 11.85 -1.08 5.02
CA GLU A 64 12.84 -2.08 4.59
C GLU A 64 12.31 -2.96 3.45
N ALA A 65 11.05 -3.40 3.55
CA ALA A 65 10.38 -4.18 2.50
C ALA A 65 10.18 -3.36 1.22
N PHE A 66 10.06 -2.02 1.31
CA PHE A 66 9.87 -1.10 0.19
C PHE A 66 11.16 -0.84 -0.61
N SER A 67 12.01 -1.86 -0.78
CA SER A 67 13.31 -1.68 -1.44
C SER A 67 13.29 -1.94 -2.95
N ASN A 68 12.25 -2.56 -3.54
CA ASN A 68 12.11 -2.63 -5.00
C ASN A 68 10.69 -2.98 -5.50
N THR A 69 10.32 -2.44 -6.67
CA THR A 69 9.09 -2.82 -7.41
C THR A 69 9.09 -4.29 -7.85
N LEU A 70 10.26 -4.97 -7.83
CA LEU A 70 10.39 -6.37 -8.18
C LEU A 70 9.79 -7.31 -7.11
N ALA A 71 9.82 -6.93 -5.84
CA ALA A 71 9.15 -7.66 -4.76
C ALA A 71 7.63 -7.66 -4.98
N LEU A 72 7.07 -6.53 -5.45
CA LEU A 72 5.66 -6.47 -5.84
C LEU A 72 5.34 -7.40 -7.02
N ALA A 73 6.26 -7.54 -7.98
CA ALA A 73 6.11 -8.51 -9.08
C ALA A 73 6.11 -9.95 -8.59
N ASP A 74 7.03 -10.31 -7.69
CA ASP A 74 7.07 -11.63 -7.08
C ASP A 74 5.79 -11.92 -6.28
N LEU A 75 5.31 -10.96 -5.48
CA LEU A 75 4.05 -11.08 -4.76
C LEU A 75 2.85 -11.24 -5.70
N ALA A 76 2.80 -10.50 -6.82
CA ALA A 76 1.75 -10.64 -7.82
C ALA A 76 1.74 -12.04 -8.45
N LEU A 77 2.92 -12.62 -8.73
CA LEU A 77 3.03 -14.00 -9.22
C LEU A 77 2.52 -15.01 -8.18
N ARG A 78 2.94 -14.87 -6.92
CA ARG A 78 2.50 -15.74 -5.82
C ARG A 78 1.00 -15.63 -5.55
N ALA A 79 0.42 -14.44 -5.74
CA ALA A 79 -1.01 -14.19 -5.61
C ALA A 79 -1.84 -14.74 -6.79
N GLY A 80 -1.19 -15.28 -7.83
CA GLY A 80 -1.87 -15.87 -8.98
C GLY A 80 -2.35 -14.84 -10.02
N VAL A 81 -1.76 -13.64 -10.07
CA VAL A 81 -2.04 -12.68 -11.14
C VAL A 81 -1.67 -13.33 -12.49
N LEU A 82 -2.61 -13.28 -13.44
CA LEU A 82 -2.43 -13.93 -14.74
C LEU A 82 -1.26 -13.31 -15.53
N PRO A 83 -0.48 -14.12 -16.28
CA PRO A 83 0.60 -13.60 -17.13
C PRO A 83 0.10 -12.51 -18.09
N GLY A 84 0.84 -11.39 -18.15
CA GLY A 84 0.52 -10.25 -19.00
C GLY A 84 -0.42 -9.20 -18.37
N VAL A 85 -1.04 -9.48 -17.22
CA VAL A 85 -1.86 -8.49 -16.48
C VAL A 85 -0.99 -7.49 -15.72
N PHE A 86 0.14 -7.95 -15.18
CA PHE A 86 1.09 -7.14 -14.43
C PHE A 86 2.51 -7.34 -14.97
N SER A 87 3.19 -6.23 -15.26
CA SER A 87 4.55 -6.22 -15.78
C SER A 87 5.33 -5.10 -15.13
N VAL A 88 6.60 -5.37 -14.80
CA VAL A 88 7.55 -4.39 -14.26
C VAL A 88 8.72 -4.29 -15.20
N ILE A 89 9.05 -3.07 -15.63
CA ILE A 89 10.22 -2.76 -16.44
C ILE A 89 11.16 -1.94 -15.58
N THR A 90 12.37 -2.45 -15.35
CA THR A 90 13.45 -1.75 -14.65
C THR A 90 14.38 -1.09 -15.66
N THR A 91 14.89 0.09 -15.32
CA THR A 91 15.81 0.84 -16.17
C THR A 91 16.72 1.70 -15.29
N ASP A 92 17.88 2.09 -15.80
CA ASP A 92 18.79 3.02 -15.12
C ASP A 92 18.44 4.48 -15.50
N ASN A 93 19.15 5.44 -14.90
CA ASN A 93 18.89 6.86 -15.14
C ASN A 93 19.15 7.28 -16.60
N ASP A 94 20.10 6.63 -17.28
CA ASP A 94 20.48 6.98 -18.65
C ASP A 94 19.41 6.53 -19.66
N ASN A 95 18.78 5.38 -19.42
CA ASN A 95 17.75 4.80 -20.28
C ASN A 95 16.31 5.21 -19.88
N THR A 96 16.11 5.74 -18.67
CA THR A 96 14.79 6.17 -18.17
C THR A 96 14.02 7.10 -19.12
N PRO A 97 14.64 8.15 -19.72
CA PRO A 97 13.92 9.08 -20.58
C PRO A 97 13.30 8.39 -21.80
N ASP A 98 14.08 7.58 -22.52
CA ASP A 98 13.65 6.93 -23.76
C ASP A 98 12.58 5.87 -23.51
N VAL A 99 12.75 5.06 -22.45
CA VAL A 99 11.76 4.04 -22.05
C VAL A 99 10.43 4.71 -21.64
N SER A 100 10.51 5.79 -20.86
CA SER A 100 9.32 6.52 -20.39
C SER A 100 8.57 7.18 -21.54
N GLU A 101 9.29 7.81 -22.48
CA GLU A 101 8.68 8.41 -23.68
C GLU A 101 7.99 7.35 -24.54
N SER A 102 8.65 6.21 -24.77
CA SER A 102 8.08 5.09 -25.53
C SER A 102 6.78 4.58 -24.88
N LEU A 103 6.77 4.35 -23.56
CA LEU A 103 5.56 3.96 -22.81
C LEU A 103 4.44 5.01 -22.92
N CYS A 104 4.80 6.28 -22.76
CA CYS A 104 3.83 7.39 -22.81
C CYS A 104 3.23 7.58 -24.20
N LYS A 105 3.97 7.27 -25.28
CA LYS A 105 3.50 7.43 -26.66
C LYS A 105 2.86 6.17 -27.23
N HIS A 106 3.06 5.01 -26.61
CA HIS A 106 2.60 3.73 -27.14
C HIS A 106 1.07 3.73 -27.40
N PRO A 107 0.60 3.28 -28.58
CA PRO A 107 -0.82 3.37 -28.97
C PRO A 107 -1.76 2.54 -28.08
N LEU A 108 -1.26 1.46 -27.48
CA LEU A 108 -2.06 0.60 -26.58
C LEU A 108 -2.17 1.14 -25.15
N VAL A 109 -1.31 2.07 -24.74
CA VAL A 109 -1.39 2.65 -23.38
C VAL A 109 -2.54 3.66 -23.36
N ARG A 110 -3.49 3.49 -22.43
CA ARG A 110 -4.68 4.35 -22.33
C ARG A 110 -4.66 5.30 -21.12
N LYS A 111 -3.90 4.95 -20.09
CA LYS A 111 -3.73 5.73 -18.87
C LYS A 111 -2.28 5.67 -18.42
N VAL A 112 -1.75 6.80 -17.97
CA VAL A 112 -0.45 6.91 -17.32
C VAL A 112 -0.65 7.49 -15.93
N THR A 113 -0.01 6.89 -14.94
CA THR A 113 0.07 7.41 -13.58
C THR A 113 1.55 7.63 -13.26
N PHE A 114 1.89 8.79 -12.71
CA PHE A 114 3.27 9.16 -12.47
C PHE A 114 3.42 9.90 -11.15
N THR A 115 4.45 9.51 -10.39
CA THR A 115 4.77 10.09 -9.09
C THR A 115 6.25 10.45 -9.07
N CYS A 116 6.58 11.75 -9.09
CA CYS A 116 7.97 12.25 -8.97
C CYS A 116 8.02 13.79 -8.95
N SER A 117 9.11 14.38 -9.45
CA SER A 117 9.30 15.81 -9.55
C SER A 117 8.34 16.51 -10.52
N MET A 118 8.04 17.78 -10.23
CA MET A 118 7.27 18.66 -11.10
C MET A 118 7.89 18.81 -12.51
N ALA A 119 9.23 18.80 -12.61
CA ALA A 119 9.92 18.95 -13.88
C ALA A 119 9.65 17.77 -14.81
N VAL A 120 9.78 16.54 -14.31
CA VAL A 120 9.54 15.33 -15.11
C VAL A 120 8.05 15.11 -15.35
N GLY A 121 7.18 15.43 -14.38
CA GLY A 121 5.73 15.35 -14.55
C GLY A 121 5.22 16.15 -15.74
N LYS A 122 5.80 17.34 -15.98
CA LYS A 122 5.48 18.15 -17.18
C LYS A 122 5.92 17.48 -18.48
N LEU A 123 7.04 16.75 -18.49
CA LEU A 123 7.50 16.00 -19.66
C LEU A 123 6.54 14.83 -19.97
N ILE A 124 6.18 14.05 -18.94
CA ILE A 124 5.24 12.93 -19.05
C ILE A 124 3.89 13.42 -19.59
N ALA A 125 3.37 14.53 -19.05
CA ALA A 125 2.13 15.13 -19.53
C ALA A 125 2.18 15.51 -21.01
N ARG A 126 3.31 16.07 -21.48
CA ARG A 126 3.52 16.41 -22.90
C ARG A 126 3.54 15.16 -23.78
N HIS A 127 4.29 14.11 -23.40
CA HIS A 127 4.32 12.87 -24.18
C HIS A 127 2.95 12.19 -24.26
N CYS A 128 2.17 12.23 -23.17
CA CYS A 128 0.83 11.66 -23.13
C CYS A 128 -0.20 12.44 -23.97
N ALA A 129 0.07 13.71 -24.28
CA ALA A 129 -0.83 14.56 -25.05
C ALA A 129 -0.98 14.09 -26.51
N ASP A 130 0.09 13.54 -27.10
CA ASP A 130 0.10 13.02 -28.48
C ASP A 130 -1.01 11.98 -28.70
N GLY A 131 -1.29 11.16 -27.69
CA GLY A 131 -2.31 10.12 -27.71
C GLY A 131 -3.58 10.44 -26.92
N LEU A 132 -3.74 11.67 -26.43
CA LEU A 132 -4.84 12.11 -25.54
C LEU A 132 -5.10 11.12 -24.38
N LYS A 133 -4.03 10.66 -23.73
CA LYS A 133 -4.11 9.65 -22.66
C LYS A 133 -4.63 10.26 -21.36
N LYS A 134 -5.33 9.48 -20.55
CA LYS A 134 -5.68 9.89 -19.18
C LYS A 134 -4.41 9.93 -18.33
N VAL A 135 -4.18 11.02 -17.60
CA VAL A 135 -2.98 11.20 -16.78
C VAL A 135 -3.36 11.49 -15.34
N THR A 136 -2.71 10.80 -14.39
CA THR A 136 -2.73 11.13 -12.96
C THR A 136 -1.30 11.47 -12.56
N LEU A 137 -1.08 12.65 -11.96
CA LEU A 137 0.25 13.16 -11.62
C LEU A 137 0.31 13.53 -10.15
N GLU A 138 1.10 12.79 -9.38
CA GLU A 138 1.43 13.11 -7.99
C GLU A 138 2.82 13.72 -7.96
N LEU A 139 2.90 15.05 -7.82
CA LEU A 139 4.14 15.78 -8.03
C LEU A 139 4.64 16.45 -6.75
N GLY A 140 5.78 17.12 -6.86
CA GLY A 140 6.35 17.87 -5.74
C GLY A 140 5.35 18.89 -5.16
N GLY A 141 5.10 18.77 -3.86
CA GLY A 141 4.35 19.73 -3.06
C GLY A 141 5.28 20.63 -2.24
N ASN A 142 4.74 21.75 -1.77
CA ASN A 142 5.30 22.52 -0.67
C ASN A 142 4.21 22.55 0.40
N CYS A 143 4.27 21.65 1.36
CA CYS A 143 3.21 21.44 2.34
C CYS A 143 3.39 22.40 3.51
N PRO A 144 2.64 23.53 3.57
CA PRO A 144 2.71 24.40 4.74
C PRO A 144 2.13 23.67 5.94
N PHE A 145 2.80 23.80 7.08
CA PHE A 145 2.28 23.38 8.37
C PHE A 145 2.06 24.64 9.21
N ILE A 146 0.80 24.89 9.59
CA ILE A 146 0.39 26.11 10.28
C ILE A 146 -0.23 25.70 11.61
N VAL A 147 0.30 26.25 12.70
CA VAL A 147 -0.24 26.07 14.05
C VAL A 147 -0.81 27.41 14.51
N PHE A 148 -2.04 27.39 15.00
CA PHE A 148 -2.73 28.57 15.53
C PHE A 148 -2.46 28.73 17.04
N ASP A 149 -2.83 29.87 17.61
CA ASP A 149 -2.60 30.18 19.03
C ASP A 149 -3.26 29.17 19.99
N ASP A 150 -4.34 28.51 19.55
CA ASP A 150 -5.07 27.46 20.26
C ASP A 150 -4.68 26.03 19.82
N GLY A 151 -3.62 25.90 19.02
CA GLY A 151 -3.10 24.61 18.58
C GLY A 151 -2.50 23.83 19.75
N ASP A 152 -2.92 22.58 19.89
CA ASP A 152 -2.32 21.64 20.82
C ASP A 152 -0.91 21.26 20.34
N LEU A 153 0.09 21.44 21.22
CA LEU A 153 1.52 21.29 20.92
C LEU A 153 2.15 20.06 21.59
N GLU A 154 1.38 19.31 22.38
CA GLU A 154 1.84 18.11 23.09
C GLU A 154 1.84 16.85 22.21
#